data_AF-A0A7J4IMU4-F1
#
_entry.id   AF-A0A7J4IMU4-F1
#
_cell.length_a   1.000
_cell.length_b   1.000
_cell.length_c   1.000
_cell.angle_alpha   90.00
_cell.angle_beta   90.00
_cell.angle_gamma   90.00
#
_symmetry.space_group_name_H-M   'P 1'
#
loop_
_entity.id
_entity.type
_entity.pdbx_description
1 polymer ?
#
loop_
_entity_poly.entity_id
_entity_poly.type
_entity_poly.pdbx_seq_one_letter_code
_entity_poly.pdbx_strand_id
1 'polypeptide(L)'
;MNETSETCQSCGMPLSVPDARGTEGDGTPSGLYCRYCYRNGAFTEPEATIETMAARGGEMMSRMFEIPPERAEGFVLQQLRPLLRWSGRLVPSCGSCGMPLQDPSDAGTEADGSRSDRYCTHCYRNGAFVEPDLTREAMIAEYGPLLAAELGMPREKATEMVTAFTATLPRWR
;
A
#
# COMPACT_ATOMS: atom_id res chain seq x y z
N MET A 1 9.27 0.27 -21.40
CA MET A 1 8.81 1.16 -20.31
C MET A 1 9.17 0.45 -19.02
N ASN A 2 10.20 0.88 -18.31
CA ASN A 2 10.56 0.25 -17.02
C ASN A 2 9.56 0.76 -15.99
N GLU A 3 8.72 -0.14 -15.52
CA GLU A 3 7.69 0.14 -14.53
C GLU A 3 8.34 0.30 -13.15
N THR A 4 8.18 1.47 -12.55
CA THR A 4 8.78 1.84 -11.27
C THR A 4 7.70 1.99 -10.21
N SER A 5 7.88 1.36 -9.06
CA SER A 5 6.96 1.43 -7.92
C SER A 5 7.56 2.24 -6.76
N GLU A 6 6.70 2.96 -6.01
CA GLU A 6 7.07 3.63 -4.75
C GLU A 6 7.13 2.65 -3.56
N THR A 7 6.55 1.45 -3.68
CA THR A 7 6.58 0.38 -2.67
C THR A 7 7.14 -0.92 -3.23
N CYS A 8 7.75 -1.74 -2.38
CA CYS A 8 8.27 -3.04 -2.76
C CYS A 8 7.12 -3.97 -3.09
N GLN A 9 7.08 -4.46 -4.33
CA GLN A 9 6.04 -5.35 -4.83
C GLN A 9 6.17 -6.81 -4.36
N SER A 10 6.95 -7.04 -3.29
CA SER A 10 7.03 -8.31 -2.56
C SER A 10 6.69 -8.16 -1.07
N CYS A 11 7.15 -7.12 -0.39
CA CYS A 11 6.98 -6.97 1.07
C CYS A 11 6.25 -5.68 1.49
N GLY A 12 5.87 -4.82 0.54
CA GLY A 12 5.18 -3.55 0.82
C GLY A 12 6.05 -2.43 1.37
N MET A 13 7.33 -2.68 1.69
CA MET A 13 8.22 -1.65 2.23
C MET A 13 8.42 -0.49 1.25
N PRO A 14 8.50 0.77 1.73
CA PRO A 14 8.76 1.94 0.87
C PRO A 14 10.08 1.84 0.10
N LEU A 15 10.06 2.23 -1.18
CA LEU A 15 11.23 2.32 -2.06
C LEU A 15 11.69 3.76 -2.32
N SER A 16 11.07 4.74 -1.67
CA SER A 16 11.44 6.15 -1.74
C SER A 16 12.70 6.49 -0.93
N VAL A 17 13.13 5.59 -0.04
CA VAL A 17 14.35 5.76 0.77
C VAL A 17 15.60 5.47 -0.10
N PRO A 18 16.69 6.26 0.01
CA PRO A 18 17.96 5.95 -0.65
C PRO A 18 18.44 4.52 -0.36
N ASP A 19 19.02 3.87 -1.36
CA ASP A 19 19.56 2.51 -1.27
C ASP A 19 18.56 1.42 -0.81
N ALA A 20 17.25 1.69 -0.92
CA ALA A 20 16.23 0.70 -0.60
C ALA A 20 16.03 -0.36 -1.70
N ARG A 21 16.36 -0.01 -2.95
CA ARG A 21 16.09 -0.82 -4.14
C ARG A 21 17.03 -2.03 -4.25
N GLY A 22 16.48 -3.14 -4.74
CA GLY A 22 17.23 -4.34 -5.10
C GLY A 22 18.02 -4.15 -6.40
N THR A 23 18.58 -5.23 -6.92
CA THR A 23 19.36 -5.20 -8.17
C THR A 23 18.85 -6.21 -9.19
N GLU A 24 18.79 -5.77 -10.45
CA GLU A 24 18.58 -6.62 -11.62
C GLU A 24 19.83 -7.47 -11.90
N GLY A 25 19.74 -8.42 -12.83
CA GLY A 25 20.85 -9.33 -13.15
C GLY A 25 22.09 -8.61 -13.72
N ASP A 26 21.91 -7.42 -14.29
CA ASP A 26 22.97 -6.54 -14.80
C ASP A 26 23.52 -5.57 -13.75
N GLY A 27 23.01 -5.64 -12.51
CA GLY A 27 23.40 -4.78 -11.40
C GLY A 27 22.68 -3.43 -11.33
N THR A 28 21.78 -3.12 -12.27
CA THR A 28 20.98 -1.89 -12.21
C THR A 28 19.93 -1.96 -11.08
N PRO A 29 19.50 -0.82 -10.49
CA PRO A 29 18.51 -0.84 -9.42
C PRO A 29 17.14 -1.34 -9.89
N SER A 30 16.51 -2.19 -9.09
CA SER A 30 15.18 -2.71 -9.42
C SER A 30 14.09 -1.65 -9.34
N GLY A 31 13.24 -1.63 -10.35
CA GLY A 31 12.06 -0.76 -10.42
C GLY A 31 10.99 -1.12 -9.39
N LEU A 32 10.93 -2.39 -8.96
CA LEU A 32 9.77 -2.95 -8.26
C LEU A 32 10.08 -3.53 -6.88
N TYR A 33 11.33 -3.92 -6.61
CA TYR A 33 11.66 -4.69 -5.42
C TYR A 33 12.74 -4.04 -4.57
N CYS A 34 12.69 -4.26 -3.25
CA CYS A 34 13.71 -3.78 -2.32
C CYS A 34 14.90 -4.75 -2.25
N ARG A 35 16.02 -4.25 -1.72
CA ARG A 35 17.28 -5.00 -1.56
C ARG A 35 17.20 -6.24 -0.67
N TYR A 36 16.17 -6.30 0.18
CA TYR A 36 15.95 -7.45 1.06
C TYR A 36 15.22 -8.58 0.33
N CYS A 37 14.33 -8.24 -0.60
CA CYS A 37 13.54 -9.22 -1.33
C CYS A 37 14.21 -9.67 -2.63
N TYR A 38 14.97 -8.82 -3.32
CA TYR A 38 15.45 -9.09 -4.67
C TYR A 38 16.90 -8.60 -4.86
N ARG A 39 17.78 -9.49 -5.33
CA ARG A 39 19.19 -9.20 -5.59
C ARG A 39 19.69 -9.99 -6.79
N ASN A 40 20.47 -9.34 -7.65
CA ASN A 40 21.11 -9.92 -8.82
C ASN A 40 20.12 -10.67 -9.72
N GLY A 41 18.95 -10.09 -9.95
CA GLY A 41 17.94 -10.69 -10.84
C GLY A 41 17.11 -11.81 -10.22
N ALA A 42 17.24 -12.09 -8.91
CA ALA A 42 16.52 -13.18 -8.25
C ALA A 42 15.97 -12.78 -6.87
N PHE A 43 14.86 -13.42 -6.47
CA PHE A 43 14.36 -13.32 -5.10
C PHE A 43 15.33 -13.99 -4.12
N THR A 44 15.54 -13.35 -2.97
CA THR A 44 16.42 -13.87 -1.91
C THR A 44 15.85 -15.09 -1.21
N GLU A 45 14.53 -15.21 -1.19
CA GLU A 45 13.77 -16.33 -0.65
C GLU A 45 12.68 -16.74 -1.67
N PRO A 46 13.02 -17.50 -2.72
CA PRO A 46 12.09 -17.83 -3.80
C PRO A 46 10.90 -18.67 -3.31
N GLU A 47 11.14 -19.58 -2.35
CA GLU A 47 10.13 -20.48 -1.77
C GLU A 47 9.28 -19.84 -0.66
N ALA A 48 9.49 -18.56 -0.33
CA ALA A 48 8.70 -17.91 0.71
C ALA A 48 7.24 -17.78 0.29
N THR A 49 6.32 -18.16 1.20
CA THR A 49 4.88 -17.99 1.01
C THR A 49 4.40 -16.61 1.49
N ILE A 50 3.22 -16.19 1.03
CA ILE A 50 2.62 -14.94 1.48
C ILE A 50 2.34 -14.97 2.99
N GLU A 51 1.97 -16.13 3.55
CA GLU A 51 1.73 -16.30 4.99
C GLU A 51 3.01 -16.11 5.79
N THR A 52 4.13 -16.65 5.30
CA THR A 52 5.44 -16.46 5.96
C THR A 52 5.86 -14.99 5.93
N MET A 53 5.61 -14.29 4.82
CA MET A 53 5.87 -12.85 4.71
C MET A 53 4.94 -12.03 5.62
N ALA A 54 3.66 -12.42 5.70
CA ALA A 54 2.67 -11.79 6.55
C ALA A 54 2.99 -11.94 8.04
N ALA A 55 3.42 -13.12 8.48
CA ALA A 55 3.81 -13.35 9.87
C ALA A 55 5.01 -12.48 10.27
N ARG A 56 6.05 -12.41 9.43
CA ARG A 56 7.24 -11.57 9.69
C ARG A 56 6.90 -10.08 9.69
N GLY A 57 6.13 -9.61 8.70
CA GLY A 57 5.68 -8.23 8.66
C GLY A 57 4.73 -7.88 9.82
N GLY A 58 3.88 -8.82 10.22
CA GLY A 58 2.97 -8.71 11.36
C GLY A 58 3.73 -8.54 12.67
N GLU A 59 4.79 -9.32 12.90
CA GLU A 59 5.67 -9.16 14.06
C GLU A 59 6.30 -7.75 14.11
N MET A 60 6.79 -7.25 12.97
CA MET A 60 7.35 -5.89 12.88
C MET A 60 6.29 -4.82 13.17
N MET A 61 5.12 -4.94 12.55
CA MET A 61 4.00 -4.01 12.74
C MET A 61 3.47 -4.02 14.17
N SER A 62 3.31 -5.20 14.77
CA SER A 62 2.89 -5.38 16.15
C SER A 62 3.82 -4.65 17.11
N ARG A 63 5.13 -4.80 16.95
CA ARG A 63 6.12 -4.09 17.78
C ARG A 63 6.12 -2.58 17.56
N MET A 64 6.04 -2.13 16.31
CA MET A 64 6.18 -0.72 15.96
C MET A 64 4.94 0.11 16.32
N PHE A 65 3.76 -0.50 16.19
CA PHE A 65 2.47 0.19 16.31
C PHE A 65 1.61 -0.34 17.45
N GLU A 66 2.11 -1.28 18.24
CA GLU A 66 1.41 -1.87 19.38
C GLU A 66 0.07 -2.52 18.98
N ILE A 67 0.05 -3.11 17.78
CA ILE A 67 -1.08 -3.86 17.25
C ILE A 67 -1.01 -5.29 17.84
N PRO A 68 -2.12 -5.88 18.34
CA PRO A 68 -2.16 -7.29 18.72
C PRO A 68 -1.65 -8.20 17.60
N PRO A 69 -0.75 -9.17 17.88
CA PRO A 69 -0.05 -9.93 16.84
C PRO A 69 -0.96 -10.55 15.78
N GLU A 70 -2.10 -11.12 16.19
CA GLU A 70 -3.06 -11.74 15.28
C GLU A 70 -3.72 -10.73 14.33
N ARG A 71 -3.96 -9.50 14.79
CA ARG A 71 -4.50 -8.41 13.95
C ARG A 71 -3.43 -7.85 13.04
N ALA A 72 -2.18 -7.76 13.51
CA ALA A 72 -1.06 -7.27 12.72
C ALA A 72 -0.76 -8.19 11.53
N GLU A 73 -0.70 -9.50 11.76
CA GLU A 73 -0.51 -10.49 10.69
C GLU A 73 -1.65 -10.42 9.66
N GLY A 74 -2.90 -10.41 10.12
CA GLY A 74 -4.07 -10.28 9.24
C GLY A 74 -4.04 -9.01 8.40
N PHE A 75 -3.69 -7.88 9.02
CA PHE A 75 -3.55 -6.60 8.32
C PHE A 75 -2.45 -6.66 7.26
N VAL A 76 -1.26 -7.15 7.61
CA VAL A 76 -0.15 -7.28 6.66
C VAL A 76 -0.51 -8.22 5.52
N LEU A 77 -1.18 -9.35 5.80
CA LEU A 77 -1.64 -10.26 4.77
C LEU A 77 -2.53 -9.56 3.74
N GLN A 78 -3.47 -8.71 4.18
CA GLN A 78 -4.31 -7.93 3.27
C GLN A 78 -3.50 -6.92 2.43
N GLN A 79 -2.48 -6.30 3.01
CA GLN A 79 -1.58 -5.38 2.28
C GLN A 79 -0.68 -6.11 1.28
N LEU A 80 -0.30 -7.36 1.56
CA LEU A 80 0.55 -8.16 0.67
C LEU A 80 -0.23 -8.70 -0.53
N ARG A 81 -1.49 -9.12 -0.36
CA ARG A 81 -2.32 -9.71 -1.44
C ARG A 81 -2.28 -8.97 -2.78
N PRO A 82 -2.39 -7.63 -2.86
CA PRO A 82 -2.35 -6.92 -4.14
C PRO A 82 -0.96 -6.82 -4.79
N LEU A 83 0.13 -7.06 -4.06
CA LEU A 83 1.49 -6.84 -4.59
C LEU A 83 1.84 -7.85 -5.69
N LEU A 84 2.61 -7.40 -6.69
CA LEU A 84 2.95 -8.19 -7.90
C LEU A 84 3.38 -9.63 -7.60
N ARG A 85 4.24 -9.84 -6.61
CA ARG A 85 4.75 -11.19 -6.27
C ARG A 85 3.62 -12.17 -5.93
N TRP A 86 2.54 -11.68 -5.34
CA TRP A 86 1.46 -12.50 -4.78
C TRP A 86 0.19 -12.46 -5.64
N SER A 87 -0.10 -11.35 -6.30
CA SER A 87 -1.26 -11.20 -7.18
C SER A 87 -0.99 -11.61 -8.63
N GLY A 88 0.29 -11.71 -9.03
CA GLY A 88 0.70 -12.02 -10.40
C GLY A 88 0.56 -10.85 -11.38
N ARG A 89 0.14 -9.66 -10.92
CA ARG A 89 0.05 -8.44 -11.72
C ARG A 89 0.26 -7.19 -10.88
N LEU A 90 0.56 -6.06 -11.52
CA LEU A 90 0.57 -4.79 -10.80
C LEU A 90 -0.86 -4.33 -10.57
N VAL A 91 -1.18 -4.09 -9.29
CA VAL A 91 -2.48 -3.60 -8.83
C VAL A 91 -2.30 -2.14 -8.45
N PRO A 92 -2.91 -1.19 -9.18
CA PRO A 92 -2.87 0.22 -8.80
C PRO A 92 -3.51 0.44 -7.44
N SER A 93 -3.15 1.50 -6.74
CA SER A 93 -3.85 1.94 -5.54
C SER A 93 -4.62 3.23 -5.82
N CYS A 94 -5.78 3.37 -5.19
CA CYS A 94 -6.56 4.60 -5.27
C CYS A 94 -5.74 5.78 -4.73
N GLY A 95 -5.54 6.82 -5.52
CA GLY A 95 -4.76 8.00 -5.14
C GLY A 95 -5.41 8.89 -4.08
N SER A 96 -6.61 8.53 -3.59
CA SER A 96 -7.33 9.25 -2.52
C SER A 96 -7.32 8.47 -1.21
N CYS A 97 -7.69 7.18 -1.22
CA CYS A 97 -7.78 6.36 -0.01
C CYS A 97 -6.75 5.23 0.07
N GLY A 98 -5.98 5.02 -1.01
CA GLY A 98 -4.97 3.97 -1.11
C GLY A 98 -5.51 2.55 -1.24
N MET A 99 -6.83 2.34 -1.31
CA MET A 99 -7.40 1.01 -1.52
C MET A 99 -6.99 0.43 -2.89
N PRO A 100 -6.73 -0.89 -2.97
CA PRO A 100 -6.27 -1.51 -4.20
C PRO A 100 -7.34 -1.55 -5.29
N LEU A 101 -6.88 -1.24 -6.51
CA LEU A 101 -7.42 -1.37 -7.86
C LEU A 101 -7.72 -2.81 -8.29
N GLN A 102 -8.29 -3.68 -7.45
CA GLN A 102 -8.29 -5.12 -7.73
C GLN A 102 -9.17 -5.44 -8.92
N ASP A 103 -10.46 -5.14 -8.83
CA ASP A 103 -11.41 -5.45 -9.87
C ASP A 103 -11.77 -4.21 -10.70
N PRO A 104 -12.16 -4.39 -11.97
CA PRO A 104 -12.77 -3.33 -12.78
C PRO A 104 -13.85 -2.51 -12.08
N SER A 105 -14.62 -3.13 -11.17
CA SER A 105 -15.68 -2.49 -10.39
C SER A 105 -15.18 -1.60 -9.26
N ASP A 106 -13.92 -1.77 -8.83
CA ASP A 106 -13.33 -0.94 -7.79
C ASP A 106 -13.03 0.46 -8.34
N ALA A 107 -12.80 0.59 -9.64
CA ALA A 107 -12.47 1.84 -10.30
C ALA A 107 -13.66 2.82 -10.28
N GLY A 108 -13.34 4.09 -10.03
CA GLY A 108 -14.24 5.22 -10.20
C GLY A 108 -14.54 5.48 -11.67
N THR A 109 -15.28 6.56 -11.95
CA THR A 109 -15.62 6.96 -13.31
C THR A 109 -15.15 8.38 -13.64
N GLU A 110 -14.62 8.53 -14.84
CA GLU A 110 -14.30 9.82 -15.46
C GLU A 110 -15.59 10.53 -15.93
N ALA A 111 -15.49 11.80 -16.32
CA ALA A 111 -16.65 12.59 -16.75
C ALA A 111 -17.33 12.02 -18.01
N ASP A 112 -16.58 11.31 -18.85
CA ASP A 112 -17.07 10.64 -20.06
C ASP A 112 -17.65 9.23 -19.78
N GLY A 113 -17.68 8.81 -18.50
CA GLY A 113 -18.16 7.50 -18.08
C GLY A 113 -17.15 6.37 -18.22
N SER A 114 -15.93 6.63 -18.71
CA SER A 114 -14.84 5.65 -18.69
C SER A 114 -14.36 5.39 -17.26
N ARG A 115 -13.63 4.28 -17.05
CA ARG A 115 -13.10 3.91 -15.73
C ARG A 115 -11.86 4.72 -15.40
N SER A 116 -11.76 5.16 -14.15
CA SER A 116 -10.57 5.84 -13.65
C SER A 116 -9.43 4.84 -13.42
N ASP A 117 -8.23 5.21 -13.84
CA ASP A 117 -6.99 4.46 -13.59
C ASP A 117 -6.37 4.79 -12.22
N ARG A 118 -6.86 5.86 -11.56
CA ARG A 118 -6.27 6.44 -10.36
C ARG A 118 -7.13 6.36 -9.13
N TYR A 119 -8.45 6.32 -9.25
CA TYR A 119 -9.33 6.48 -8.11
C TYR A 119 -10.39 5.39 -8.05
N CYS A 120 -10.82 5.03 -6.84
CA CYS A 120 -11.86 4.05 -6.64
C CYS A 120 -13.26 4.67 -6.69
N THR A 121 -14.27 3.81 -6.87
CA THR A 121 -15.70 4.16 -6.94
C THR A 121 -16.23 4.87 -5.70
N HIS A 122 -15.60 4.65 -4.54
CA HIS A 122 -15.96 5.33 -3.30
C HIS A 122 -15.41 6.76 -3.22
N CYS A 123 -14.28 7.02 -3.87
CA CYS A 123 -13.62 8.33 -3.81
C CYS A 123 -13.98 9.24 -5.00
N TYR A 124 -14.17 8.68 -6.20
CA TYR A 124 -14.28 9.46 -7.43
C TYR A 124 -15.36 8.90 -8.37
N ARG A 125 -16.32 9.73 -8.77
CA ARG A 125 -17.43 9.36 -9.66
C ARG A 125 -17.77 10.50 -10.60
N ASN A 126 -18.02 10.16 -11.86
CA ASN A 126 -18.44 11.08 -12.92
C ASN A 126 -17.51 12.29 -13.07
N GLY A 127 -16.20 12.08 -12.98
CA GLY A 127 -15.22 13.14 -13.14
C GLY A 127 -14.99 14.02 -11.90
N ALA A 128 -15.57 13.69 -10.75
CA ALA A 128 -15.44 14.47 -9.52
C ALA A 128 -15.22 13.60 -8.28
N PHE A 129 -14.53 14.15 -7.27
CA PHE A 129 -14.47 13.52 -5.95
C PHE A 129 -15.86 13.52 -5.31
N VAL A 130 -16.21 12.43 -4.65
CA VAL A 130 -17.49 12.30 -3.92
C VAL A 130 -17.59 13.30 -2.78
N GLU A 131 -16.46 13.62 -2.15
CA GLU A 131 -16.34 14.59 -1.07
C GLU A 131 -15.27 15.65 -1.46
N PRO A 132 -15.62 16.64 -2.30
CA PRO A 132 -14.63 17.58 -2.84
C PRO A 132 -13.99 18.48 -1.77
N ASP A 133 -14.72 18.78 -0.70
CA ASP A 133 -14.27 19.67 0.38
C ASP A 133 -13.57 18.93 1.53
N LEU A 134 -13.45 17.59 1.46
CA LEU A 134 -12.74 16.81 2.47
C LEU A 134 -11.27 17.21 2.46
N THR A 135 -10.78 17.71 3.59
CA THR A 135 -9.36 18.03 3.80
C THR A 135 -8.58 16.81 4.27
N ARG A 136 -7.25 16.85 4.11
CA ARG A 136 -6.38 15.79 4.62
C ARG A 136 -6.47 15.69 6.14
N GLU A 137 -6.55 16.82 6.83
CA GLU A 137 -6.68 16.88 8.29
C GLU A 137 -7.99 16.23 8.75
N ALA A 138 -9.09 16.48 8.05
CA ALA A 138 -10.37 15.84 8.32
C ALA A 138 -10.30 14.32 8.06
N MET A 139 -9.68 13.90 6.94
CA MET A 139 -9.47 12.47 6.67
C MET A 139 -8.66 11.78 7.78
N ILE A 140 -7.58 12.41 8.27
CA ILE A 140 -6.77 11.87 9.38
C ILE A 140 -7.62 11.77 10.65
N ALA A 141 -8.39 12.81 10.97
CA ALA A 141 -9.23 12.86 12.17
C ALA A 141 -10.34 11.79 12.16
N GLU A 142 -10.88 11.45 10.99
CA GLU A 142 -11.91 10.42 10.82
C GLU A 142 -11.33 9.01 10.79
N TYR A 143 -10.24 8.79 10.04
CA TYR A 143 -9.70 7.44 9.80
C TYR A 143 -8.82 6.95 10.95
N GLY A 144 -8.12 7.84 11.67
CA GLY A 144 -7.28 7.46 12.80
C GLY A 144 -8.04 6.64 13.87
N PRO A 145 -9.19 7.13 14.38
CA PRO A 145 -10.00 6.38 15.35
C PRO A 145 -10.56 5.06 14.81
N LEU A 146 -10.97 5.01 13.53
CA LEU A 146 -11.48 3.80 12.89
C LEU A 146 -10.39 2.73 12.80
N LEU A 147 -9.20 3.12 12.33
CA LEU A 147 -8.06 2.23 12.24
C LEU A 147 -7.60 1.74 13.61
N ALA A 148 -7.60 2.62 14.62
CA ALA A 148 -7.28 2.26 16.00
C ALA A 148 -8.23 1.18 16.55
N ALA A 149 -9.54 1.31 16.29
CA ALA A 149 -10.54 0.35 16.73
C ALA A 149 -10.41 -0.99 16.00
N GLU A 150 -10.27 -0.96 14.68
CA GLU A 150 -10.12 -2.14 13.82
C GLU A 150 -8.87 -2.94 14.21
N LEU A 151 -7.71 -2.27 14.26
CA LEU A 151 -6.44 -2.92 14.57
C LEU A 151 -6.19 -3.10 16.06
N GLY A 152 -6.98 -2.50 16.95
CA GLY A 152 -6.79 -2.63 18.39
C GLY A 152 -5.50 -1.96 18.88
N MET A 153 -5.08 -0.89 18.21
CA MET A 153 -3.84 -0.15 18.49
C MET A 153 -4.11 1.21 19.16
N PRO A 154 -3.12 1.84 19.81
CA PRO A 154 -3.27 3.18 20.37
C PRO A 154 -3.68 4.22 19.33
N ARG A 155 -4.61 5.12 19.69
CA ARG A 155 -5.11 6.17 18.78
C ARG A 155 -4.00 7.07 18.24
N GLU A 156 -3.01 7.39 19.07
CA GLU A 156 -1.84 8.18 18.68
C GLU A 156 -1.07 7.48 17.56
N LYS A 157 -0.76 6.20 17.73
CA LYS A 157 -0.08 5.37 16.72
C LYS A 157 -0.88 5.25 15.43
N ALA A 158 -2.21 5.14 15.53
CA ALA A 158 -3.07 5.08 14.35
C ALA A 158 -3.07 6.42 13.60
N THR A 159 -3.09 7.53 14.34
CA THR A 159 -2.99 8.88 13.79
C THR A 159 -1.64 9.10 13.10
N GLU A 160 -0.53 8.66 13.71
CA GLU A 160 0.81 8.67 13.08
C GLU A 160 0.82 7.87 11.77
N MET A 161 0.26 6.65 11.78
CA MET A 161 0.19 5.78 10.60
C MET A 161 -0.62 6.41 9.47
N VAL A 162 -1.84 6.90 9.74
CA VAL A 162 -2.70 7.55 8.74
C VAL A 162 -2.08 8.85 8.25
N THR A 163 -1.41 9.61 9.11
CA THR A 163 -0.69 10.83 8.71
C THR A 163 0.42 10.50 7.73
N ALA A 164 1.28 9.53 8.06
CA ALA A 164 2.37 9.11 7.18
C ALA A 164 1.85 8.54 5.85
N PHE A 165 0.79 7.74 5.88
CA PHE A 165 0.19 7.14 4.70
C PHE A 165 -0.45 8.18 3.78
N THR A 166 -1.30 9.06 4.30
CA THR A 166 -1.98 10.07 3.49
C THR A 166 -1.01 11.04 2.82
N ALA A 167 0.16 11.32 3.43
CA ALA A 167 1.20 12.15 2.81
C ALA A 167 1.75 11.55 1.50
N THR A 168 1.61 10.24 1.28
CA THR A 168 2.08 9.58 0.05
C THR A 168 1.02 9.57 -1.05
N LEU A 169 -0.24 9.86 -0.76
CA LEU A 169 -1.32 9.73 -1.74
C LEU A 169 -1.48 10.99 -2.60
N PRO A 170 -1.60 10.86 -3.94
CA PRO A 170 -1.70 11.98 -4.87
C PRO A 170 -2.76 13.04 -4.56
N ARG A 171 -3.90 12.68 -3.96
CA ARG A 171 -4.95 13.65 -3.62
C ARG A 171 -4.51 14.65 -2.54
N TRP A 172 -3.57 14.26 -1.68
CA TRP A 172 -3.21 14.99 -0.48
C TRP A 172 -1.79 15.58 -0.51
N ARG A 173 -1.10 15.45 -1.65
CA ARG A 173 0.16 16.15 -1.96
C ARG A 173 -0.16 17.48 -2.64
#